data_AF-S3MWI1-F1
#
_entry.id   AF-S3MWI1-F1
#
_cell.length_a   1.000
_cell.length_b   1.000
_cell.length_c   1.000
_cell.angle_alpha   90.00
_cell.angle_beta   90.00
_cell.angle_gamma   90.00
#
_symmetry.space_group_name_H-M   'P 1'
#
loop_
_entity.id
_entity.type
_entity.pdbx_description
1 polymer ?
#
loop_
_entity_poly.entity_id
_entity_poly.type
_entity_poly.pdbx_seq_one_letter_code
_entity_poly.pdbx_strand_id
1 'polypeptide(L)'
;MNKYILSVPIFGLFLITTACSTTADKFQQVSKILTDAMPLVQESKDWEAYADRITKQGVAYTSASSKDRQFVEKKMDAEYPAAIERLASPFTLNQKNKDELAKANKNYVFKYNQIQVVKDKKTSNIVGYCVNYDRPQTGLGENTQEGEKLYKQFIYLAVDRPISTTTASKDFITLVCGQSFYSKYKNPEDK
;
A
#
# COMPACT_ATOMS: atom_id res chain seq x y z
N MET A 1 -12.40 9.01 21.85
CA MET A 1 -12.30 7.56 21.52
C MET A 1 -10.86 7.28 21.13
N ASN A 2 -10.17 6.42 21.90
CA ASN A 2 -8.72 6.22 21.84
C ASN A 2 -8.35 5.12 20.83
N LYS A 3 -7.38 5.45 19.96
CA LYS A 3 -6.22 4.66 19.49
C LYS A 3 -6.43 3.26 18.88
N TYR A 4 -6.28 3.18 17.55
CA TYR A 4 -5.69 2.05 16.79
C TYR A 4 -5.00 2.66 15.56
N ILE A 5 -3.76 3.17 15.66
CA ILE A 5 -2.50 2.49 15.32
C ILE A 5 -2.67 1.48 14.16
N LEU A 6 -2.39 1.97 12.94
CA LEU A 6 -1.78 1.26 11.81
C LEU A 6 -1.78 -0.27 11.92
N SER A 7 -2.86 -0.93 11.47
CA SER A 7 -2.77 -2.34 11.09
C SER A 7 -2.17 -2.40 9.69
N VAL A 8 -0.83 -2.30 9.64
CA VAL A 8 -0.04 -2.56 8.44
C VAL A 8 0.37 -4.04 8.50
N PRO A 9 -0.35 -4.98 7.85
CA PRO A 9 0.19 -6.29 7.59
C PRO A 9 1.06 -6.22 6.32
N ILE A 10 2.05 -5.33 6.31
CA ILE A 10 3.03 -5.27 5.22
C ILE A 10 4.39 -5.01 5.86
N PHE A 11 5.29 -5.98 5.66
CA PHE A 11 6.62 -6.11 6.21
C PHE A 11 6.67 -6.66 7.64
N GLY A 12 6.88 -7.98 7.72
CA GLY A 12 7.75 -8.53 8.75
C GLY A 12 9.13 -7.90 8.60
N LEU A 13 9.31 -6.71 9.18
CA LEU A 13 10.59 -6.07 9.42
C LEU A 13 11.23 -6.74 10.65
N PHE A 14 11.50 -8.03 10.53
CA PHE A 14 12.61 -8.59 11.28
C PHE A 14 13.87 -8.20 10.50
N LEU A 15 14.74 -7.41 11.12
CA LEU A 15 16.20 -7.53 11.08
C LEU A 15 16.84 -6.33 11.81
N ILE A 16 16.59 -6.26 13.13
CA ILE A 16 17.55 -5.65 14.04
C ILE A 16 18.46 -6.77 14.54
N THR A 17 19.25 -7.38 13.65
CA THR A 17 20.35 -8.25 14.10
C THR A 17 21.58 -7.38 14.28
N THR A 18 21.79 -7.02 15.54
CA THR A 18 22.83 -6.13 16.04
C THR A 18 24.22 -6.75 15.87
N ALA A 19 25.14 -5.98 15.26
CA ALA A 19 26.56 -6.04 15.58
C ALA A 19 26.91 -4.84 16.47
N CYS A 20 27.72 -5.05 17.51
CA CYS A 20 28.21 -4.12 18.53
C CYS A 20 27.96 -2.62 18.28
N SER A 21 26.93 -2.05 18.91
CA SER A 21 26.74 -0.59 19.02
C SER A 21 26.37 -0.22 20.46
N THR A 22 26.82 0.95 20.91
CA THR A 22 26.59 1.41 22.28
C THR A 22 25.11 1.79 22.47
N THR A 23 24.65 1.85 23.72
CA THR A 23 23.26 2.24 24.02
C THR A 23 22.89 3.60 23.43
N ALA A 24 23.82 4.56 23.41
CA ALA A 24 23.63 5.89 22.81
C ALA A 24 23.41 5.83 21.29
N ASP A 25 24.18 5.00 20.57
CA ASP A 25 24.04 4.81 19.13
C ASP A 25 22.69 4.21 18.76
N LYS A 26 22.17 3.29 19.59
CA LYS A 26 20.84 2.70 19.41
C LYS A 26 19.72 3.71 19.61
N PHE A 27 19.82 4.59 20.61
CA PHE A 27 18.85 5.67 20.82
C PHE A 27 18.85 6.69 19.67
N GLN A 28 20.01 7.07 19.16
CA GLN A 28 20.11 7.95 18.00
C GLN A 28 19.50 7.33 16.74
N GLN A 29 19.72 6.03 16.52
CA GLN A 29 19.11 5.30 15.40
C GLN A 29 17.57 5.25 15.52
N VAL A 30 17.04 4.96 16.72
CA VAL A 30 15.59 4.98 16.95
C VAL A 30 15.02 6.39 16.72
N SER A 31 15.66 7.43 17.24
CA SER A 31 15.23 8.82 17.01
C SER A 31 15.24 9.19 15.53
N LYS A 32 16.23 8.71 14.77
CA LYS A 32 16.32 8.93 13.32
C LYS A 32 15.19 8.21 12.58
N ILE A 33 14.92 6.94 12.87
CA ILE A 33 13.79 6.19 12.28
C ILE A 33 12.48 6.94 12.54
N LEU A 34 12.25 7.37 13.78
CA LEU A 34 11.03 8.07 14.16
C LEU A 34 10.87 9.38 13.38
N THR A 35 11.95 10.15 13.26
CA THR A 35 11.95 11.43 12.50
C THR A 35 11.71 11.18 11.02
N ASP A 36 12.41 10.21 10.43
CA ASP A 36 12.31 9.88 9.01
C ASP A 36 10.94 9.25 8.66
N ALA A 37 10.27 8.61 9.62
CA ALA A 37 8.93 8.06 9.45
C ALA A 37 7.80 9.08 9.66
N MET A 38 8.08 10.28 10.20
CA MET A 38 7.05 11.32 10.41
C MET A 38 6.26 11.67 9.14
N PRO A 39 6.89 11.81 7.94
CA PRO A 39 6.16 12.05 6.71
C PRO A 39 5.14 10.95 6.38
N LEU A 40 5.43 9.69 6.69
CA LEU A 40 4.49 8.57 6.48
C LEU A 40 3.30 8.64 7.44
N VAL A 41 3.51 9.08 8.68
CA VAL A 41 2.43 9.32 9.63
C VAL A 41 1.53 10.44 9.14
N GLN A 42 2.10 11.52 8.60
CA GLN A 42 1.32 12.61 8.03
C GLN A 42 0.56 12.17 6.77
N GLU A 43 1.22 11.43 5.87
CA GLU A 43 0.61 10.84 4.69
C GLU A 43 -0.60 9.97 5.06
N SER A 44 -0.48 9.10 6.07
CA SER A 44 -1.59 8.27 6.56
C SER A 44 -2.77 9.12 7.02
N LYS A 45 -2.53 10.18 7.79
CA LYS A 45 -3.59 11.09 8.26
C LYS A 45 -4.27 11.85 7.12
N ASP A 46 -3.49 12.29 6.14
CA ASP A 46 -4.01 13.00 4.97
C ASP A 46 -4.90 12.08 4.12
N TRP A 47 -4.54 10.79 4.03
CA TRP A 47 -5.36 9.77 3.38
C TRP A 47 -6.62 9.44 4.16
N GLU A 48 -6.55 9.31 5.48
CA GLU A 48 -7.74 9.14 6.34
C GLU A 48 -8.71 10.31 6.15
N ALA A 49 -8.21 11.56 6.19
CA ALA A 49 -9.03 12.75 5.96
C ALA A 49 -9.63 12.79 4.55
N TYR A 50 -8.86 12.33 3.55
CA TYR A 50 -9.34 12.18 2.18
C TYR A 50 -10.49 11.15 2.10
N ALA A 51 -10.31 9.97 2.69
CA ALA A 51 -11.31 8.91 2.72
C ALA A 51 -12.61 9.39 3.38
N ASP A 52 -12.51 10.03 4.53
CA ASP A 52 -13.62 10.67 5.22
C ASP A 52 -14.38 11.65 4.33
N ARG A 53 -13.64 12.51 3.61
CA ARG A 53 -14.24 13.52 2.74
C ARG A 53 -15.02 12.88 1.59
N ILE A 54 -14.41 11.95 0.85
CA ILE A 54 -15.07 11.35 -0.32
C ILE A 54 -16.24 10.46 0.09
N THR A 55 -16.14 9.76 1.21
CA THR A 55 -17.23 8.90 1.70
C THR A 55 -18.40 9.73 2.25
N LYS A 56 -18.14 10.84 2.96
CA LYS A 56 -19.17 11.80 3.39
C LYS A 56 -19.91 12.46 2.22
N GLN A 57 -19.21 12.73 1.12
CA GLN A 57 -19.82 13.25 -0.11
C GLN A 57 -20.72 12.22 -0.82
N GLY A 58 -20.50 10.94 -0.52
CA GLY A 58 -21.18 9.80 -1.11
C GLY A 58 -20.48 9.35 -2.38
N VAL A 59 -20.16 8.06 -2.46
CA VAL A 59 -19.56 7.44 -3.63
C VAL A 59 -20.51 6.46 -4.29
N ALA A 60 -20.37 6.33 -5.61
CA ALA A 60 -21.00 5.29 -6.42
C ALA A 60 -19.91 4.41 -7.05
N TYR A 61 -20.25 3.15 -7.27
CA TYR A 61 -19.30 2.16 -7.76
C TYR A 61 -19.75 1.59 -9.10
N THR A 62 -18.82 1.48 -10.04
CA THR A 62 -19.07 0.83 -11.33
C THR A 62 -17.92 -0.10 -11.70
N SER A 63 -18.19 -1.07 -12.59
CA SER A 63 -17.15 -1.89 -13.18
C SER A 63 -16.18 -1.03 -13.99
N ALA A 64 -14.89 -1.39 -13.96
CA ALA A 64 -13.86 -0.73 -14.75
C ALA A 64 -14.02 -1.04 -16.25
N SER A 65 -13.87 -0.01 -17.07
CA SER A 65 -13.67 -0.16 -18.51
C SER A 65 -12.21 -0.54 -18.84
N SER A 66 -11.93 -0.84 -20.11
CA SER A 66 -10.54 -1.05 -20.56
C SER A 66 -9.66 0.19 -20.36
N LYS A 67 -10.22 1.40 -20.48
CA LYS A 67 -9.48 2.65 -20.23
C LYS A 67 -9.13 2.82 -18.75
N ASP A 68 -10.07 2.49 -17.87
CA ASP A 68 -9.84 2.51 -16.42
C ASP A 68 -8.74 1.53 -16.03
N ARG A 69 -8.77 0.32 -16.61
CA ARG A 69 -7.74 -0.68 -16.40
C ARG A 69 -6.36 -0.19 -16.85
N GLN A 70 -6.25 0.39 -18.05
CA GLN A 70 -5.01 0.97 -18.54
C GLN A 70 -4.49 2.11 -17.65
N PHE A 71 -5.39 2.94 -17.12
CA PHE A 71 -5.01 3.99 -16.16
C PHE A 71 -4.40 3.38 -14.89
N VAL A 72 -5.08 2.38 -14.30
CA VAL A 72 -4.60 1.69 -13.09
C VAL A 72 -3.24 1.02 -13.34
N GLU A 73 -3.09 0.29 -14.44
CA GLU A 73 -1.85 -0.38 -14.83
C GLU A 73 -0.71 0.63 -14.94
N LYS A 74 -0.91 1.69 -15.73
CA LYS A 74 0.10 2.75 -15.90
C LYS A 74 0.46 3.44 -14.59
N LYS A 75 -0.52 3.70 -13.73
CA LYS A 75 -0.27 4.38 -12.44
C LYS A 75 0.48 3.48 -11.47
N MET A 76 0.13 2.20 -11.39
CA MET A 76 0.83 1.22 -10.57
C MET A 76 2.27 1.04 -11.03
N ASP A 77 2.51 0.87 -12.33
CA ASP A 77 3.85 0.70 -12.88
C ASP A 77 4.74 1.93 -12.64
N ALA A 78 4.16 3.13 -12.75
CA ALA A 78 4.90 4.38 -12.60
C ALA A 78 5.18 4.77 -11.13
N GLU A 79 4.23 4.51 -10.23
CA GLU A 79 4.25 5.12 -8.88
C GLU A 79 4.41 4.11 -7.74
N TYR A 80 4.03 2.85 -7.93
CA TYR A 80 4.07 1.86 -6.85
C TYR A 80 5.49 1.59 -6.32
N PRO A 81 6.54 1.45 -7.15
CA PRO A 81 7.90 1.26 -6.64
C PRO A 81 8.37 2.42 -5.74
N ALA A 82 8.10 3.66 -6.16
CA ALA A 82 8.45 4.84 -5.37
C ALA A 82 7.65 4.92 -4.05
N ALA A 83 6.40 4.45 -4.05
CA ALA A 83 5.60 4.37 -2.82
C ALA A 83 6.14 3.32 -1.83
N ILE A 84 6.65 2.18 -2.32
CA ILE A 84 7.31 1.17 -1.47
C ILE A 84 8.63 1.70 -0.92
N GLU A 85 9.43 2.35 -1.74
CA GLU A 85 10.69 2.95 -1.31
C GLU A 85 10.45 4.03 -0.23
N ARG A 86 9.45 4.90 -0.43
CA ARG A 86 9.05 5.91 0.56
C ARG A 86 8.66 5.28 1.89
N LEU A 87 7.90 4.17 1.87
CA LEU A 87 7.51 3.42 3.07
C LEU A 87 8.70 2.76 3.76
N ALA A 88 9.60 2.13 3.01
CA ALA A 88 10.68 1.30 3.55
C ALA A 88 11.93 2.11 3.94
N SER A 89 12.17 3.25 3.30
CA SER A 89 13.41 4.04 3.47
C SER A 89 13.73 4.47 4.91
N PRO A 90 12.76 4.81 5.79
CA PRO A 90 13.07 5.15 7.19
C PRO A 90 13.66 3.97 7.97
N PHE A 91 13.43 2.74 7.51
CA PHE A 91 13.84 1.50 8.17
C PHE A 91 15.10 0.87 7.54
N THR A 92 15.59 1.39 6.41
CA THR A 92 16.80 0.89 5.73
C THR A 92 18.03 1.71 6.10
N LEU A 93 18.54 1.46 7.32
CA LEU A 93 19.58 2.29 7.93
C LEU A 93 20.98 2.14 7.33
N ASN A 94 21.34 0.96 6.81
CA ASN A 94 22.67 0.70 6.28
C ASN A 94 22.64 0.49 4.75
N GLN A 95 23.80 0.62 4.09
CA GLN A 95 23.90 0.52 2.64
C GLN A 95 23.46 -0.85 2.11
N LYS A 96 23.76 -1.93 2.83
CA LYS A 96 23.32 -3.28 2.47
C LYS A 96 21.79 -3.36 2.38
N ASN A 97 21.07 -2.85 3.38
CA ASN A 97 19.61 -2.84 3.42
C ASN A 97 19.01 -1.93 2.31
N LYS A 98 19.72 -0.84 1.96
CA LYS A 98 19.33 0.02 0.83
C LYS A 98 19.51 -0.69 -0.51
N ASP A 99 20.61 -1.40 -0.70
CA ASP A 99 20.88 -2.17 -1.92
C ASP A 99 19.91 -3.35 -2.05
N GLU A 100 19.60 -4.03 -0.94
CA GLU A 100 18.56 -5.06 -0.88
C GLU A 100 17.20 -4.47 -1.24
N LEU A 101 16.80 -3.33 -0.67
CA LEU A 101 15.57 -2.62 -1.04
C LEU A 101 15.57 -2.21 -2.52
N ALA A 102 16.68 -1.73 -3.07
CA ALA A 102 16.76 -1.30 -4.46
C ALA A 102 16.70 -2.47 -5.45
N LYS A 103 17.31 -3.62 -5.12
CA LYS A 103 17.15 -4.87 -5.90
C LYS A 103 15.71 -5.35 -5.84
N ALA A 104 15.17 -5.25 -4.64
CA ALA A 104 13.85 -5.70 -4.33
C ALA A 104 12.76 -4.93 -5.07
N ASN A 105 12.90 -3.61 -5.11
CA ASN A 105 11.96 -2.66 -5.70
C ASN A 105 11.97 -2.68 -7.24
N LYS A 106 12.42 -3.77 -7.87
CA LYS A 106 12.46 -3.97 -9.32
C LYS A 106 11.46 -5.05 -9.73
N ASN A 107 10.99 -4.95 -10.98
CA ASN A 107 10.22 -5.99 -11.66
C ASN A 107 8.93 -6.39 -10.93
N TYR A 108 8.16 -5.42 -10.43
CA TYR A 108 6.82 -5.72 -9.94
C TYR A 108 5.95 -6.28 -11.07
N VAL A 109 5.35 -7.44 -10.82
CA VAL A 109 4.34 -8.03 -11.69
C VAL A 109 3.02 -8.01 -10.94
N PHE A 110 2.04 -7.29 -11.49
CA PHE A 110 0.71 -7.19 -10.93
C PHE A 110 -0.27 -8.00 -11.78
N LYS A 111 -0.99 -8.93 -11.15
CA LYS A 111 -2.13 -9.60 -11.78
C LYS A 111 -3.43 -9.04 -11.20
N TYR A 112 -4.11 -8.20 -11.96
CA TYR A 112 -5.34 -7.53 -11.54
C TYR A 112 -6.53 -8.50 -11.55
N ASN A 113 -7.12 -8.74 -10.39
CA ASN A 113 -8.30 -9.59 -10.24
C ASN A 113 -9.59 -8.79 -10.41
N GLN A 114 -9.65 -7.61 -9.79
CA GLN A 114 -10.81 -6.74 -9.85
C GLN A 114 -10.38 -5.28 -9.76
N ILE A 115 -10.96 -4.45 -10.61
CA ILE A 115 -10.91 -3.00 -10.50
C ILE A 115 -12.35 -2.49 -10.43
N GLN A 116 -12.64 -1.69 -9.42
CA GLN A 116 -13.92 -1.03 -9.21
C GLN A 116 -13.69 0.48 -9.25
N VAL A 117 -14.40 1.15 -10.16
CA VAL A 117 -14.32 2.61 -10.31
C VAL A 117 -15.12 3.25 -9.19
N VAL A 118 -14.52 4.21 -8.52
CA VAL A 118 -15.16 5.01 -7.46
C VAL A 118 -15.48 6.38 -8.06
N LYS A 119 -16.76 6.71 -8.08
CA LYS A 119 -17.27 8.00 -8.59
C LYS A 119 -17.88 8.80 -7.46
N ASP A 120 -17.66 10.11 -7.48
CA ASP A 120 -18.42 11.03 -6.63
C ASP A 120 -19.89 10.97 -7.05
N LYS A 121 -20.80 10.75 -6.10
CA LYS A 121 -22.22 10.53 -6.40
C LYS A 121 -22.92 11.78 -6.94
N LYS A 122 -22.43 12.98 -6.60
CA LYS A 122 -23.08 14.24 -6.98
C LYS A 122 -22.68 14.67 -8.39
N THR A 123 -21.40 14.53 -8.73
CA THR A 123 -20.79 15.01 -9.97
C THR A 123 -20.60 13.90 -10.99
N SER A 124 -20.67 12.63 -10.58
CA SER A 124 -20.33 11.46 -11.40
C SER A 124 -18.86 11.40 -11.87
N ASN A 125 -18.01 12.29 -11.38
CA ASN A 125 -16.58 12.30 -11.68
C ASN A 125 -15.89 11.09 -11.02
N ILE A 126 -14.93 10.50 -11.72
CA ILE A 126 -14.09 9.44 -11.15
C ILE A 126 -13.16 10.08 -10.11
N VAL A 127 -13.24 9.62 -8.87
CA VAL A 127 -12.36 10.06 -7.78
C VAL A 127 -11.24 9.06 -7.51
N GLY A 128 -11.44 7.79 -7.88
CA GLY A 128 -10.39 6.80 -7.77
C GLY A 128 -10.83 5.39 -8.14
N TYR A 129 -9.99 4.42 -7.77
CA TYR A 129 -10.13 3.02 -8.12
C TYR A 129 -9.82 2.14 -6.91
N CYS A 130 -10.72 1.21 -6.64
CA CYS A 130 -10.51 0.13 -5.70
C CYS A 130 -9.95 -1.07 -6.47
N VAL A 131 -8.73 -1.49 -6.12
CA VAL A 131 -7.99 -2.50 -6.88
C VAL A 131 -7.73 -3.70 -5.99
N ASN A 132 -8.10 -4.89 -6.47
CA ASN A 132 -7.63 -6.16 -5.94
C ASN A 132 -6.68 -6.79 -6.97
N TYR A 133 -5.49 -7.18 -6.50
CA TYR A 133 -4.45 -7.75 -7.34
C TYR A 133 -3.72 -8.86 -6.61
N ASP A 134 -3.17 -9.82 -7.36
CA ASP A 134 -2.29 -10.83 -6.82
C ASP A 134 -0.84 -10.32 -6.87
N ARG A 135 -0.08 -10.65 -5.82
CA ARG A 135 1.38 -10.53 -5.79
C ARG A 135 1.99 -11.91 -5.47
N PRO A 136 3.04 -12.34 -6.18
CA PRO A 136 3.77 -13.55 -5.84
C PRO A 136 4.44 -13.45 -4.45
N GLN A 137 4.60 -14.61 -3.80
CA GLN A 137 5.16 -14.74 -2.45
C GLN A 137 6.67 -14.51 -2.43
N THR A 138 7.37 -14.81 -3.52
CA THR A 138 8.79 -14.52 -3.64
C THR A 138 9.00 -13.02 -3.55
N GLY A 139 9.72 -12.62 -2.51
CA GLY A 139 10.17 -11.25 -2.37
C GLY A 139 10.81 -10.84 -3.69
N LEU A 140 10.30 -9.74 -4.25
CA LEU A 140 11.20 -8.67 -4.64
C LEU A 140 12.35 -9.18 -5.57
N GLY A 141 11.99 -9.68 -6.74
CA GLY A 141 12.90 -9.79 -7.89
C GLY A 141 13.37 -11.17 -8.35
N GLU A 142 12.93 -12.29 -7.76
CA GLU A 142 13.28 -13.61 -8.27
C GLU A 142 12.09 -14.33 -8.94
N ASN A 143 12.41 -15.02 -10.03
CA ASN A 143 11.48 -15.66 -10.96
C ASN A 143 10.39 -16.43 -10.21
N THR A 144 9.13 -16.01 -10.41
CA THR A 144 7.96 -16.74 -9.93
C THR A 144 8.00 -18.16 -10.44
N GLN A 145 8.19 -19.13 -9.54
CA GLN A 145 8.06 -20.54 -9.91
C GLN A 145 6.57 -20.89 -10.07
N GLU A 146 6.27 -21.74 -11.04
CA GLU A 146 4.94 -22.25 -11.28
C GLU A 146 4.46 -23.01 -10.02
N GLY A 147 3.39 -22.52 -9.37
CA GLY A 147 2.86 -23.08 -8.12
C GLY A 147 3.02 -22.22 -6.85
N GLU A 148 3.60 -21.01 -6.95
CA GLU A 148 3.69 -20.10 -5.80
C GLU A 148 2.33 -19.60 -5.31
N LYS A 149 2.15 -19.53 -3.98
CA LYS A 149 0.93 -19.01 -3.34
C LYS A 149 0.82 -17.51 -3.64
N LEU A 150 -0.21 -17.14 -4.40
CA LEU A 150 -0.53 -15.74 -4.69
C LEU A 150 -1.28 -15.13 -3.50
N TYR A 151 -0.80 -13.98 -3.02
CA TYR A 151 -1.51 -13.23 -1.99
C TYR A 151 -2.38 -12.16 -2.64
N LYS A 152 -3.67 -12.20 -2.32
CA LYS A 152 -4.60 -11.14 -2.70
C LYS A 152 -4.30 -9.89 -1.89
N GLN A 153 -3.96 -8.83 -2.60
CA GLN A 153 -3.66 -7.51 -2.07
C GLN A 153 -4.74 -6.52 -2.52
N PHE A 154 -4.86 -5.43 -1.77
CA PHE A 154 -5.77 -4.35 -2.06
C PHE A 154 -5.02 -3.03 -2.07
N ILE A 155 -5.48 -2.10 -2.91
CA ILE A 155 -5.03 -0.71 -2.83
C ILE A 155 -6.13 0.20 -3.39
N TYR A 156 -6.25 1.40 -2.83
CA TYR A 156 -7.06 2.46 -3.40
C TYR A 156 -6.17 3.47 -4.13
N LEU A 157 -6.53 3.80 -5.37
CA LEU A 157 -5.80 4.74 -6.21
C LEU A 157 -6.67 5.96 -6.46
N ALA A 158 -6.34 7.11 -5.88
CA ALA A 158 -7.00 8.36 -6.28
C ALA A 158 -6.51 8.80 -7.67
N VAL A 159 -7.38 9.45 -8.44
CA VAL A 159 -7.00 9.97 -9.78
C VAL A 159 -5.99 11.10 -9.68
N ASP A 160 -6.11 11.94 -8.64
CA ASP A 160 -5.44 13.22 -8.48
C ASP A 160 -4.28 13.20 -7.45
N ARG A 161 -3.91 12.03 -6.94
CA ARG A 161 -2.86 11.90 -5.90
C ARG A 161 -1.85 10.81 -6.23
N PRO A 162 -0.61 10.92 -5.75
CA PRO A 162 0.37 9.85 -5.83
C PRO A 162 -0.12 8.57 -5.13
N ILE A 163 0.33 7.40 -5.58
CA ILE A 163 0.08 6.15 -4.86
C ILE A 163 0.62 6.24 -3.43
N SER A 164 -0.19 5.74 -2.49
CA SER A 164 0.20 5.53 -1.10
C SER A 164 -0.09 4.11 -0.65
N THR A 165 0.92 3.46 -0.08
CA THR A 165 0.80 2.13 0.51
C THR A 165 -0.11 2.10 1.74
N THR A 166 -0.36 3.26 2.37
CA THR A 166 -1.27 3.38 3.52
C THR A 166 -2.73 3.06 3.16
N THR A 167 -3.09 3.27 1.88
CA THR A 167 -4.43 2.99 1.35
C THR A 167 -4.71 1.50 1.13
N ALA A 168 -3.70 0.63 1.30
CA ALA A 168 -3.82 -0.82 1.17
C ALA A 168 -4.38 -1.51 2.43
N SER A 169 -4.50 -0.78 3.55
CA SER A 169 -4.99 -1.35 4.80
C SER A 169 -6.44 -1.81 4.71
N LYS A 170 -6.79 -2.84 5.49
CA LYS A 170 -8.17 -3.35 5.58
C LYS A 170 -9.15 -2.23 5.90
N ASP A 171 -8.84 -1.41 6.89
CA ASP A 171 -9.74 -0.35 7.37
C ASP A 171 -9.96 0.72 6.30
N PHE A 172 -8.91 1.11 5.58
CA PHE A 172 -9.05 2.06 4.48
C PHE A 172 -9.90 1.48 3.33
N ILE A 173 -9.61 0.24 2.94
CA ILE A 173 -10.32 -0.42 1.85
C ILE A 173 -11.78 -0.68 2.20
N THR A 174 -12.10 -1.12 3.41
CA THR A 174 -13.50 -1.33 3.81
C THR A 174 -14.26 -0.01 3.90
N LEU A 175 -13.61 1.07 4.35
CA LEU A 175 -14.18 2.41 4.40
C LEU A 175 -14.48 2.97 3.00
N VAL A 176 -13.51 2.92 2.09
CA VAL A 176 -13.61 3.60 0.77
C VAL A 176 -14.20 2.70 -0.33
N CYS A 177 -13.91 1.40 -0.31
CA CYS A 177 -14.35 0.45 -1.33
C CYS A 177 -15.58 -0.37 -0.89
N GLY A 178 -15.92 -0.29 0.39
CA GLY A 178 -17.02 -1.02 0.99
C GLY A 178 -16.61 -2.42 1.47
N GLN A 179 -17.25 -2.84 2.57
CA GLN A 179 -17.04 -4.17 3.17
C GLN A 179 -17.30 -5.32 2.18
N SER A 180 -18.27 -5.18 1.28
CA SER A 180 -18.61 -6.21 0.30
C SER A 180 -17.48 -6.46 -0.70
N PHE A 181 -16.82 -5.40 -1.18
CA PHE A 181 -15.66 -5.52 -2.06
C PHE A 181 -14.53 -6.26 -1.35
N TYR A 182 -14.14 -5.80 -0.15
CA TYR A 182 -13.08 -6.44 0.61
C TYR A 182 -13.38 -7.93 0.89
N SER A 183 -14.55 -8.23 1.44
CA SER A 183 -14.94 -9.60 1.79
C SER A 183 -14.99 -10.55 0.58
N LYS A 184 -15.35 -10.05 -0.61
CA LYS A 184 -15.45 -10.86 -1.82
C LYS A 184 -14.09 -11.27 -2.38
N TYR A 185 -13.07 -10.42 -2.20
CA TYR A 185 -11.77 -10.60 -2.86
C TYR A 185 -10.59 -10.79 -1.89
N LYS A 186 -10.82 -10.90 -0.57
CA LYS A 186 -9.76 -11.22 0.40
C LYS A 186 -9.36 -12.69 0.30
N ASN A 187 -8.22 -13.08 0.89
CA ASN A 187 -7.87 -14.49 0.94
C ASN A 187 -8.87 -15.22 1.88
N PRO A 188 -9.26 -16.47 1.58
CA PRO A 188 -10.18 -17.23 2.43
C PRO A 188 -9.66 -17.44 3.86
N GLU A 189 -8.34 -17.40 4.03
CA GLU A 189 -7.64 -17.60 5.31
C GLU A 189 -7.59 -16.33 6.18
N ASP A 190 -7.87 -15.16 5.61
CA ASP A 190 -7.92 -13.88 6.33
C ASP A 190 -9.25 -13.78 7.10
N LYS A 191 -9.38 -14.49 8.23
CA LYS A 191 -10.54 -14.44 9.13
C LYS A 191 -10.53 -13.18 10.00
#